data_AF-A0A498QK04-F1
#
_entry.id   AF-A0A498QK04-F1
#
_cell.length_a   1.000
_cell.length_b   1.000
_cell.length_c   1.000
_cell.angle_alpha   90.00
_cell.angle_beta   90.00
_cell.angle_gamma   90.00
#
_symmetry.space_group_name_H-M   'P 1'
#
loop_
_entity.id
_entity.type
_entity.pdbx_description
1 polymer ?
#
loop_
_entity_poly.entity_id
_entity_poly.type
_entity_poly.pdbx_seq_one_letter_code
_entity_poly.pdbx_strand_id
1 'polypeptide(L)'
;MLAAEVAATTNDQPHFVPMATAVTENLAEAGHRDGAGTFVADAGYWTSANGTADVGAEVLIATRKSVWRKADKPGDDKLAVLAKVNRGELSQRQAGAILGVSYTWVRDMTKRYFGRDGQRITRSAEPEPEEWIPVIERVAAGEISLRAASDNLGVSVTRVKTMLAHVQGALTDPTVARKAMDDKLAQPDNATSYRKRAVSIEPVFGNIKANLGFRKFALRGHAGVNSEWRLICTVHNLLKLQHAIPA
;
A
#
# COMPACT_ATOMS: atom_id res chain seq x y z
N MET A 1 -15.79 20.66 -4.32
CA MET A 1 -14.44 20.43 -3.79
C MET A 1 -14.25 21.26 -2.54
N LEU A 2 -13.85 20.61 -1.45
CA LEU A 2 -13.59 21.28 -0.16
C LEU A 2 -12.10 21.41 0.15
N ALA A 3 -11.23 20.63 -0.49
CA ALA A 3 -9.79 20.82 -0.49
C ALA A 3 -9.31 20.78 -1.95
N ALA A 4 -8.53 21.79 -2.36
CA ALA A 4 -8.16 22.02 -3.75
C ALA A 4 -6.73 22.55 -3.84
N GLU A 5 -5.80 21.94 -3.12
CA GLU A 5 -4.38 22.28 -3.24
C GLU A 5 -3.74 21.48 -4.38
N VAL A 6 -2.83 22.13 -5.12
CA VAL A 6 -2.03 21.47 -6.15
C VAL A 6 -0.66 21.10 -5.60
N ALA A 7 -0.17 19.90 -5.94
CA ALA A 7 1.16 19.45 -5.60
C ALA A 7 2.00 19.13 -6.84
N ALA A 8 3.33 19.31 -6.71
CA ALA A 8 4.32 19.01 -7.75
C ALA A 8 4.98 17.63 -7.54
N THR A 9 4.19 16.62 -7.16
CA THR A 9 4.63 15.24 -7.04
C THR A 9 3.66 14.33 -7.78
N THR A 10 4.19 13.20 -8.26
CA THR A 10 3.43 12.20 -9.02
C THR A 10 2.82 11.12 -8.14
N ASN A 11 3.09 11.15 -6.82
CA ASN A 11 2.60 10.16 -5.87
C ASN A 11 1.47 10.74 -5.01
N ASP A 12 0.36 10.01 -4.91
CA ASP A 12 -0.81 10.40 -4.12
C ASP A 12 -0.62 10.19 -2.62
N GLN A 13 0.22 9.23 -2.22
CA GLN A 13 0.46 8.85 -0.83
C GLN A 13 0.69 10.04 0.14
N PRO A 14 1.58 11.00 -0.14
CA PRO A 14 1.83 12.13 0.76
C PRO A 14 0.65 13.10 0.89
N HIS A 15 -0.41 12.98 0.09
CA HIS A 15 -1.50 13.96 0.03
C HIS A 15 -2.74 13.56 0.82
N PHE A 16 -2.84 12.32 1.29
CA PHE A 16 -4.04 11.88 2.01
C PHE A 16 -4.29 12.73 3.27
N VAL A 17 -3.31 12.76 4.19
CA VAL A 17 -3.44 13.48 5.47
C VAL A 17 -3.64 14.98 5.25
N PRO A 18 -2.79 15.69 4.45
CA PRO A 18 -3.01 17.12 4.21
C PRO A 18 -4.39 17.44 3.62
N MET A 19 -4.90 16.60 2.72
CA MET A 19 -6.22 16.79 2.13
C MET A 19 -7.35 16.55 3.13
N ALA A 20 -7.24 15.52 3.97
CA ALA A 20 -8.21 15.25 5.04
C ALA A 20 -8.24 16.40 6.07
N THR A 21 -7.07 16.87 6.50
CA THR A 21 -6.93 18.04 7.39
C THR A 21 -7.59 19.27 6.77
N ALA A 22 -7.27 19.61 5.52
CA ALA A 22 -7.85 20.76 4.84
C ALA A 22 -9.38 20.67 4.70
N VAL A 23 -9.93 19.48 4.47
CA VAL A 23 -11.39 19.28 4.45
C VAL A 23 -12.00 19.55 5.84
N THR A 24 -11.40 19.00 6.89
CA THR A 24 -11.88 19.20 8.27
C THR A 24 -11.82 20.66 8.68
N GLU A 25 -10.73 21.36 8.40
CA GLU A 25 -10.57 22.79 8.67
C GLU A 25 -11.62 23.62 7.92
N ASN A 26 -11.77 23.39 6.61
CA ASN A 26 -12.73 24.13 5.80
C ASN A 26 -14.20 23.85 6.20
N LEU A 27 -14.52 22.64 6.68
CA LEU A 27 -15.83 22.33 7.24
C LEU A 27 -16.06 23.09 8.55
N ALA A 28 -15.07 23.13 9.43
CA ALA A 28 -15.15 23.87 10.69
C ALA A 28 -15.34 25.37 10.46
N GLU A 29 -14.60 25.97 9.52
CA GLU A 29 -14.75 27.38 9.12
C GLU A 29 -16.15 27.67 8.54
N ALA A 30 -16.73 26.72 7.81
CA ALA A 30 -18.09 26.81 7.28
C ALA A 30 -19.18 26.56 8.35
N GLY A 31 -18.82 26.33 9.61
CA GLY A 31 -19.75 26.09 10.72
C GLY A 31 -20.19 24.63 10.90
N HIS A 32 -19.64 23.70 10.12
CA HIS A 32 -19.91 22.26 10.24
C HIS A 32 -18.94 21.59 11.23
N ARG A 33 -19.22 21.76 12.53
CA ARG A 33 -18.33 21.32 13.63
C ARG A 33 -18.25 19.81 13.82
N ASP A 34 -19.22 19.06 13.29
CA ASP A 34 -19.22 17.59 13.36
C ASP A 34 -18.18 16.97 12.39
N GLY A 35 -17.58 17.77 11.51
CA GLY A 35 -16.55 17.33 10.57
C GLY A 35 -17.04 16.31 9.54
N ALA A 36 -16.08 15.65 8.89
CA ALA A 36 -16.39 14.54 7.99
C ALA A 36 -16.51 13.23 8.79
N GLY A 37 -17.59 12.46 8.61
CA GLY A 37 -17.72 11.17 9.29
C GLY A 37 -16.81 10.08 8.72
N THR A 38 -16.53 10.11 7.41
CA THR A 38 -15.73 9.08 6.73
C THR A 38 -14.97 9.65 5.53
N PHE A 39 -13.68 9.34 5.44
CA PHE A 39 -12.85 9.56 4.25
C PHE A 39 -12.70 8.27 3.46
N VAL A 40 -12.97 8.33 2.15
CA VAL A 40 -12.78 7.23 1.21
C VAL A 40 -11.70 7.59 0.20
N ALA A 41 -10.74 6.68 -0.03
CA ALA A 41 -9.67 6.89 -1.02
C ALA A 41 -9.34 5.62 -1.82
N ASP A 42 -8.71 5.80 -2.97
CA ASP A 42 -8.23 4.69 -3.80
C ASP A 42 -6.90 4.12 -3.29
N ALA A 43 -6.43 3.06 -3.96
CA ALA A 43 -5.19 2.40 -3.60
C ALA A 43 -3.93 3.22 -3.87
N GLY A 44 -4.03 4.32 -4.63
CA GLY A 44 -2.99 5.31 -4.83
C GLY A 44 -2.50 5.87 -3.50
N TYR A 45 -3.45 6.19 -2.61
CA TYR A 45 -3.21 6.77 -1.28
C TYR A 45 -2.75 5.77 -0.21
N TRP A 46 -2.71 4.46 -0.50
CA TRP A 46 -2.40 3.46 0.53
C TRP A 46 -0.94 3.52 1.01
N THR A 47 -0.79 3.73 2.32
CA THR A 47 0.39 3.44 3.15
C THR A 47 -0.11 3.00 4.53
N SER A 48 0.70 2.28 5.32
CA SER A 48 0.32 1.97 6.71
C SER A 48 0.07 3.24 7.52
N ALA A 49 0.92 4.25 7.34
CA ALA A 49 0.77 5.55 7.97
C ALA A 49 -0.56 6.23 7.64
N ASN A 50 -0.99 6.24 6.38
CA ASN A 50 -2.27 6.83 5.97
C ASN A 50 -3.46 6.01 6.47
N GLY A 51 -3.36 4.67 6.42
CA GLY A 51 -4.42 3.78 6.87
C GLY A 51 -4.67 3.82 8.37
N THR A 52 -3.68 4.26 9.16
CA THR A 52 -3.77 4.42 10.62
C THR A 52 -3.66 5.87 11.07
N ALA A 53 -3.75 6.83 10.16
CA ALA A 53 -3.67 8.25 10.51
C ALA A 53 -4.93 8.66 11.29
N ASP A 54 -4.74 9.34 12.40
CA ASP A 54 -5.84 10.02 13.09
C ASP A 54 -6.12 11.35 12.38
N VAL A 55 -7.19 11.34 11.57
CA VAL A 55 -7.70 12.53 10.86
C VAL A 55 -9.06 12.97 11.41
N GLY A 56 -9.44 12.48 12.60
CA GLY A 56 -10.73 12.79 13.23
C GLY A 56 -11.94 12.17 12.54
N ALA A 57 -11.74 11.16 11.69
CA ALA A 57 -12.80 10.53 10.90
C ALA A 57 -12.47 9.07 10.56
N GLU A 58 -13.48 8.30 10.18
CA GLU A 58 -13.31 6.93 9.71
C GLU A 58 -12.54 6.92 8.38
N VAL A 59 -11.38 6.25 8.33
CA VAL A 59 -10.56 6.14 7.11
C VAL A 59 -10.79 4.81 6.40
N LEU A 60 -11.15 4.87 5.11
CA LEU A 60 -11.34 3.72 4.22
C LEU A 60 -10.51 3.88 2.94
N ILE A 61 -9.38 3.17 2.83
CA ILE A 61 -8.46 3.26 1.70
C ILE A 61 -8.25 1.87 1.12
N ALA A 62 -8.51 1.66 -0.17
CA ALA A 62 -8.23 0.36 -0.79
C ALA A 62 -6.75 0.01 -0.62
N THR A 63 -6.46 -1.21 -0.19
CA THR A 63 -5.07 -1.63 -0.07
C THR A 63 -4.50 -2.03 -1.43
N ARG A 64 -3.19 -1.81 -1.61
CA ARG A 64 -2.48 -2.39 -2.78
C ARG A 64 -2.20 -3.86 -2.50
N LYS A 65 -2.25 -4.68 -3.56
CA LYS A 65 -1.77 -6.08 -3.50
C LYS A 65 -0.36 -6.14 -2.90
N SER A 66 -0.09 -7.17 -2.11
CA SER A 66 1.25 -7.34 -1.53
C SER A 66 2.30 -7.45 -2.66
N VAL A 67 3.48 -6.90 -2.40
CA VAL A 67 4.62 -6.95 -3.35
C VAL A 67 5.17 -8.39 -3.46
N TRP A 68 4.85 -9.24 -2.49
CA TRP A 68 5.12 -10.67 -2.55
C TRP A 68 4.28 -11.31 -3.64
N ARG A 69 4.90 -11.51 -4.81
CA ARG A 69 4.41 -12.53 -5.74
C ARG A 69 4.54 -13.87 -5.04
N LYS A 70 3.40 -14.55 -4.79
CA LYS A 70 3.38 -16.01 -4.65
C LYS A 70 3.97 -16.58 -5.93
N ALA A 71 5.29 -16.71 -5.99
CA ALA A 71 5.92 -17.51 -7.02
C ALA A 71 5.64 -18.96 -6.61
N ASP A 72 5.03 -19.74 -7.49
CA ASP A 72 4.81 -21.15 -7.24
C ASP A 72 6.13 -21.79 -6.82
N LYS A 73 6.13 -22.39 -5.63
CA LYS A 73 7.27 -23.17 -5.15
C LYS A 73 7.52 -24.24 -6.22
N PRO A 74 8.75 -24.40 -6.74
CA PRO A 74 9.05 -25.52 -7.62
C PRO A 74 8.64 -26.82 -6.92
N GLY A 75 8.03 -27.74 -7.67
CA GLY A 75 7.69 -29.06 -7.15
C GLY A 75 8.90 -29.78 -6.55
N ASP A 76 8.66 -30.76 -5.70
CA ASP A 76 9.72 -31.49 -4.99
C ASP A 76 10.70 -32.16 -5.96
N ASP A 77 10.25 -32.53 -7.15
CA ASP A 77 11.04 -33.01 -8.29
C ASP A 77 12.10 -31.97 -8.73
N LYS A 78 11.68 -30.71 -8.91
CA LYS A 78 12.57 -29.61 -9.27
C LYS A 78 13.53 -29.29 -8.13
N LEU A 79 13.06 -29.29 -6.89
CA LEU A 79 13.92 -29.04 -5.72
C LEU A 79 15.01 -30.10 -5.56
N ALA A 80 14.69 -31.38 -5.81
CA ALA A 80 15.68 -32.45 -5.78
C ALA A 80 16.81 -32.25 -6.81
N VAL A 81 16.46 -31.80 -8.03
CA VAL A 81 17.46 -31.50 -9.07
C VAL A 81 18.30 -30.28 -8.70
N LEU A 82 17.68 -29.21 -8.18
CA LEU A 82 18.40 -28.03 -7.70
C LEU A 82 19.35 -28.37 -6.53
N ALA A 83 18.98 -29.30 -5.65
CA ALA A 83 19.84 -29.77 -4.56
C ALA A 83 21.09 -30.49 -5.09
N LYS A 84 20.96 -31.30 -6.15
CA LYS A 84 22.10 -31.94 -6.84
C LYS A 84 23.04 -30.91 -7.46
N VAL A 85 22.48 -29.84 -8.06
CA VAL A 85 23.27 -28.72 -8.58
C VAL A 85 24.04 -28.01 -7.47
N ASN A 86 23.39 -27.78 -6.33
CA ASN A 86 24.03 -27.12 -5.19
C ASN A 86 25.20 -27.93 -4.61
N ARG A 87 25.09 -29.27 -4.59
CA ARG A 87 26.16 -30.17 -4.15
C ARG A 87 27.28 -30.35 -5.18
N GLY A 88 27.16 -29.75 -6.36
CA GLY A 88 28.13 -29.91 -7.45
C GLY A 88 28.02 -31.25 -8.20
N GLU A 89 27.01 -32.07 -7.89
CA GLU A 89 26.76 -33.37 -8.53
C GLU A 89 26.19 -33.21 -9.96
N LEU A 90 25.67 -32.03 -10.29
CA LEU A 90 25.02 -31.76 -11.56
C LEU A 90 25.34 -30.33 -12.04
N SER A 91 25.71 -30.17 -13.31
CA SER A 91 25.92 -28.82 -13.86
C SER A 91 24.58 -28.11 -14.06
N GLN A 92 24.59 -26.77 -13.98
CA GLN A 92 23.38 -25.94 -14.22
C GLN A 92 22.76 -26.17 -15.60
N ARG A 93 23.58 -26.49 -16.61
CA ARG A 93 23.11 -26.78 -17.97
C ARG A 93 22.45 -28.16 -18.08
N GLN A 94 23.02 -29.18 -17.45
CA GLN A 94 22.41 -30.52 -17.41
C GLN A 94 21.09 -30.50 -16.63
N ALA A 95 21.06 -29.81 -15.49
CA ALA A 95 19.82 -29.59 -14.75
C ALA A 95 18.76 -28.83 -15.55
N GLY A 96 19.17 -27.83 -16.36
CA GLY A 96 18.26 -27.12 -17.25
C GLY A 96 17.62 -28.05 -18.28
N ALA A 97 18.41 -28.93 -18.89
CA ALA A 97 17.92 -29.94 -19.83
C ALA A 97 16.98 -30.95 -19.18
N ILE A 98 17.29 -31.44 -17.96
CA ILE A 98 16.45 -32.38 -17.20
C ILE A 98 15.10 -31.75 -16.84
N LEU A 99 15.11 -30.47 -16.44
CA LEU A 99 13.91 -29.77 -15.97
C LEU A 99 13.11 -29.08 -17.08
N GLY A 100 13.61 -29.07 -18.32
CA GLY A 100 12.99 -28.33 -19.43
C GLY A 100 13.01 -26.81 -19.22
N VAL A 101 14.02 -26.28 -18.54
CA VAL A 101 14.16 -24.85 -18.17
C VAL A 101 15.55 -24.31 -18.55
N SER A 102 15.71 -23.00 -18.58
CA SER A 102 17.01 -22.41 -18.89
C SER A 102 18.03 -22.66 -17.78
N TYR A 103 19.32 -22.74 -18.14
CA TYR A 103 20.39 -22.84 -17.12
C TYR A 103 20.43 -21.61 -16.20
N THR A 104 19.99 -20.44 -16.69
CA THR A 104 19.84 -19.22 -15.89
C THR A 104 18.76 -19.36 -14.84
N TRP A 105 17.62 -19.97 -15.19
CA TRP A 105 16.57 -20.32 -14.22
C TRP A 105 17.14 -21.25 -13.15
N VAL A 106 17.87 -22.30 -13.54
CA VAL A 106 18.50 -23.23 -12.59
C VAL A 106 19.48 -22.52 -11.66
N ARG A 107 20.37 -21.68 -12.21
CA ARG A 107 21.33 -20.88 -11.42
C ARG A 107 20.61 -20.04 -10.37
N ASP A 108 19.61 -19.28 -10.80
CA ASP A 108 18.89 -18.33 -9.96
C ASP A 108 18.06 -19.07 -8.90
N MET A 109 17.45 -20.21 -9.25
CA MET A 109 16.65 -21.02 -8.33
C MET A 109 17.50 -21.84 -7.36
N THR A 110 18.67 -22.33 -7.79
CA THR A 110 19.65 -22.98 -6.89
C THR A 110 20.16 -21.97 -5.88
N LYS A 111 20.54 -20.75 -6.32
CA LYS A 111 20.95 -19.67 -5.43
C LYS A 111 19.84 -19.28 -4.45
N ARG A 112 18.59 -19.25 -4.92
CA ARG A 112 17.40 -18.92 -4.11
C ARG A 112 17.16 -19.96 -3.01
N TYR A 113 17.11 -21.24 -3.35
CA TYR A 113 16.72 -22.30 -2.40
C TYR A 113 17.89 -22.98 -1.66
N PHE A 114 19.15 -22.78 -2.07
CA PHE A 114 20.29 -23.54 -1.52
C PHE A 114 21.58 -22.74 -1.22
N GLY A 115 21.61 -21.42 -1.45
CA GLY A 115 22.66 -20.53 -0.92
C GLY A 115 24.10 -20.93 -1.25
N ARG A 116 25.06 -20.57 -0.37
CA ARG A 116 26.46 -21.08 -0.37
C ARG A 116 26.70 -22.14 0.71
N ASP A 117 25.95 -22.06 1.81
CA ASP A 117 26.17 -22.85 3.03
C ASP A 117 25.04 -23.85 3.31
N GLY A 118 24.22 -24.19 2.30
CA GLY A 118 23.11 -25.15 2.42
C GLY A 118 21.72 -24.54 2.19
N GLN A 119 20.69 -25.40 2.32
CA GLN A 119 19.30 -25.09 1.96
C GLN A 119 18.83 -23.77 2.58
N ARG A 120 18.67 -22.74 1.74
CA ARG A 120 17.99 -21.51 2.12
C ARG A 120 16.50 -21.78 2.00
N ILE A 121 15.82 -21.87 3.14
CA ILE A 121 14.36 -21.85 3.17
C ILE A 121 13.94 -20.42 2.78
N THR A 122 13.90 -20.12 1.48
CA THR A 122 13.26 -18.89 1.00
C THR A 122 11.78 -19.14 1.02
N ARG A 123 11.10 -18.48 1.94
CA ARG A 123 9.64 -18.49 2.03
C ARG A 123 9.04 -17.97 0.73
N SER A 124 7.96 -18.60 0.26
CA SER A 124 7.24 -18.22 -0.96
C SER A 124 6.27 -17.05 -0.75
N ALA A 125 5.96 -16.74 0.50
CA ALA A 125 5.10 -15.65 0.94
C ALA A 125 5.69 -14.97 2.17
N GLU A 126 5.21 -13.79 2.51
CA GLU A 126 5.53 -13.15 3.79
C GLU A 126 4.97 -13.99 4.97
N PRO A 127 5.60 -14.02 6.16
CA PRO A 127 4.96 -14.55 7.35
C PRO A 127 3.71 -13.76 7.72
N GLU A 128 2.63 -14.48 8.02
CA GLU A 128 1.43 -13.89 8.60
C GLU A 128 1.73 -13.41 10.03
N PRO A 129 1.02 -12.37 10.53
CA PRO A 129 1.21 -11.85 11.88
C PRO A 129 1.22 -12.92 12.98
N GLU A 130 0.30 -13.88 12.89
CA GLU A 130 0.22 -15.04 13.80
C GLU A 130 1.48 -15.92 13.83
N GLU A 131 2.29 -15.92 12.76
CA GLU A 131 3.50 -16.71 12.68
C GLU A 131 4.74 -15.96 13.18
N TRP A 132 4.84 -14.66 12.90
CA TRP A 132 6.05 -13.89 13.24
C TRP A 132 5.98 -13.19 14.59
N ILE A 133 4.80 -12.77 15.08
CA ILE A 133 4.68 -12.04 16.35
C ILE A 133 5.36 -12.80 17.50
N PRO A 134 5.10 -14.11 17.72
CA PRO A 134 5.74 -14.85 18.82
C PRO A 134 7.27 -14.93 18.70
N VAL A 135 7.80 -15.00 17.47
CA VAL A 135 9.26 -15.03 17.25
C VAL A 135 9.87 -13.67 17.59
N ILE A 136 9.19 -12.58 17.23
CA ILE A 136 9.68 -11.23 17.48
C ILE A 136 9.54 -10.82 18.96
N GLU A 137 8.53 -11.31 19.67
CA GLU A 137 8.42 -11.16 21.13
C GLU A 137 9.64 -11.76 21.85
N ARG A 138 10.13 -12.92 21.40
CA ARG A 138 11.36 -13.53 21.93
C ARG A 138 12.62 -12.71 21.62
N VAL A 139 12.66 -12.01 20.48
CA VAL A 139 13.71 -11.03 20.19
C VAL A 139 13.61 -9.85 21.16
N ALA A 140 12.41 -9.33 21.40
CA ALA A 140 12.19 -8.21 22.31
C ALA A 140 12.56 -8.56 23.76
N ALA A 141 12.33 -9.81 24.17
CA ALA A 141 12.75 -10.37 25.45
C ALA A 141 14.26 -10.68 25.54
N GLY A 142 15.01 -10.55 24.44
CA GLY A 142 16.45 -10.84 24.37
C GLY A 142 16.80 -12.34 24.34
N GLU A 143 15.82 -13.23 24.18
CA GLU A 143 16.03 -14.67 24.15
C GLU A 143 16.72 -15.15 22.86
N ILE A 144 16.47 -14.45 21.75
CA ILE A 144 17.05 -14.76 20.44
C ILE A 144 17.55 -13.50 19.74
N SER A 145 18.64 -13.64 18.97
CA SER A 145 19.19 -12.53 18.19
C SER A 145 18.33 -12.17 16.98
N LEU A 146 18.49 -10.94 16.46
CA LEU A 146 17.88 -10.52 15.20
C LEU A 146 18.22 -11.44 14.02
N ARG A 147 19.42 -12.04 14.03
CA ARG A 147 19.87 -12.98 13.00
C ARG A 147 19.17 -14.32 13.13
N ALA A 148 19.06 -14.84 14.36
CA ALA A 148 18.31 -16.07 14.62
C ALA A 148 16.82 -15.93 14.24
N ALA A 149 16.21 -14.78 14.51
CA ALA A 149 14.84 -14.47 14.07
C ALA A 149 14.72 -14.38 12.54
N SER A 150 15.69 -13.75 11.88
CA SER A 150 15.77 -13.65 10.41
C SER A 150 15.83 -15.03 9.77
N ASP A 151 16.66 -15.92 10.31
CA ASP A 151 16.80 -17.30 9.84
C ASP A 151 15.53 -18.13 10.12
N ASN A 152 14.91 -17.94 11.28
CA ASN A 152 13.66 -18.64 11.66
C ASN A 152 12.48 -18.24 10.75
N LEU A 153 12.33 -16.95 10.49
CA LEU A 153 11.21 -16.39 9.72
C LEU A 153 11.44 -16.41 8.21
N GLY A 154 12.67 -16.65 7.75
CA GLY A 154 13.03 -16.59 6.33
C GLY A 154 12.89 -15.19 5.71
N VAL A 155 12.99 -14.13 6.52
CA VAL A 155 12.91 -12.72 6.10
C VAL A 155 14.24 -12.01 6.35
N SER A 156 14.44 -10.82 5.77
CA SER A 156 15.66 -10.04 6.00
C SER A 156 15.72 -9.48 7.43
N VAL A 157 16.94 -9.29 7.96
CA VAL A 157 17.15 -8.63 9.26
C VAL A 157 16.49 -7.24 9.32
N THR A 158 16.46 -6.50 8.21
CA THR A 158 15.75 -5.22 8.12
C THR A 158 14.25 -5.40 8.35
N ARG A 159 13.64 -6.45 7.78
CA ARG A 159 12.22 -6.76 8.01
C ARG A 159 11.96 -7.14 9.47
N VAL A 160 12.85 -7.94 10.08
CA VAL A 160 12.80 -8.27 11.51
C VAL A 160 12.82 -6.99 12.36
N LYS A 161 13.64 -5.99 12.02
CA LYS A 161 13.65 -4.69 12.73
C LYS A 161 12.32 -3.95 12.61
N THR A 162 11.68 -3.96 11.44
CA THR A 162 10.35 -3.36 11.26
C THR A 162 9.29 -4.09 12.09
N MET A 163 9.30 -5.42 12.08
CA MET A 163 8.39 -6.24 12.88
C MET A 163 8.61 -6.01 14.39
N LEU A 164 9.87 -5.87 14.82
CA LEU A 164 10.22 -5.55 16.20
C LEU A 164 9.72 -4.17 16.60
N ALA A 165 9.88 -3.15 15.74
CA ALA A 165 9.33 -1.82 15.98
C ALA A 165 7.80 -1.86 16.14
N HIS A 166 7.11 -2.80 15.48
CA HIS A 166 5.68 -3.02 15.70
C HIS A 166 5.34 -3.63 17.05
N VAL A 167 6.01 -4.72 17.44
CA VAL A 167 5.81 -5.34 18.76
C VAL A 167 6.13 -4.37 19.89
N GLN A 168 7.10 -3.48 19.69
CA GLN A 168 7.47 -2.42 20.63
C GLN A 168 6.52 -1.21 20.60
N GLY A 169 5.50 -1.20 19.72
CA GLY A 169 4.54 -0.09 19.60
C GLY A 169 5.08 1.18 18.94
N ALA A 170 6.30 1.15 18.38
CA ALA A 170 6.93 2.30 17.75
C ALA A 170 6.41 2.58 16.33
N LEU A 171 5.88 1.56 15.63
CA LEU A 171 5.34 1.70 14.27
C LEU A 171 4.28 0.62 13.98
N THR A 172 3.24 0.91 13.21
CA THR A 172 2.35 -0.15 12.71
C THR A 172 3.00 -0.90 11.54
N ASP A 173 3.12 -2.23 11.67
CA ASP A 173 3.66 -3.06 10.61
C ASP A 173 2.78 -2.98 9.33
N PRO A 174 3.37 -2.83 8.13
CA PRO A 174 2.61 -2.73 6.89
C PRO A 174 1.68 -3.91 6.58
N THR A 175 2.01 -5.14 6.98
CA THR A 175 1.12 -6.29 6.76
C THR A 175 -0.04 -6.30 7.73
N VAL A 176 0.21 -5.93 8.98
CA VAL A 176 -0.84 -5.81 10.01
C VAL A 176 -1.80 -4.69 9.65
N ALA A 177 -1.29 -3.50 9.30
CA ALA A 177 -2.11 -2.38 8.85
C ALA A 177 -2.96 -2.74 7.61
N ARG A 178 -2.37 -3.48 6.66
CA ARG A 178 -3.09 -3.94 5.46
C ARG A 178 -4.25 -4.86 5.83
N LYS A 179 -3.98 -5.91 6.60
CA LYS A 179 -5.00 -6.88 7.02
C LYS A 179 -6.14 -6.17 7.77
N ALA A 180 -5.80 -5.28 8.71
CA ALA A 180 -6.78 -4.48 9.43
C ALA A 180 -7.64 -3.61 8.51
N MET A 181 -7.06 -2.97 7.49
CA MET A 181 -7.82 -2.18 6.51
C MET A 181 -8.67 -3.05 5.58
N ASP A 182 -8.18 -4.21 5.15
CA ASP A 182 -8.94 -5.15 4.33
C ASP A 182 -10.16 -5.67 5.10
N ASP A 183 -9.97 -6.06 6.37
CA ASP A 183 -11.05 -6.49 7.27
C ASP A 183 -12.06 -5.35 7.49
N LYS A 184 -11.57 -4.13 7.68
CA LYS A 184 -12.39 -2.91 7.83
C LYS A 184 -13.24 -2.63 6.59
N LEU A 185 -12.66 -2.76 5.39
CA LEU A 185 -13.36 -2.58 4.11
C LEU A 185 -14.36 -3.70 3.82
N ALA A 186 -14.13 -4.91 4.35
CA ALA A 186 -15.03 -6.05 4.19
C ALA A 186 -16.33 -5.92 5.01
N GLN A 187 -16.36 -5.06 6.03
CA GLN A 187 -17.56 -4.79 6.82
C GLN A 187 -18.68 -4.23 5.93
N PRO A 188 -19.94 -4.71 6.02
CA PRO A 188 -21.02 -4.35 5.08
C PRO A 188 -21.29 -2.84 4.95
N ASP A 189 -21.27 -2.11 6.07
CA ASP A 189 -21.52 -0.67 6.09
C ASP A 189 -20.37 0.11 5.43
N ASN A 190 -19.13 -0.27 5.74
CA ASN A 190 -17.93 0.31 5.13
C ASN A 190 -17.83 -0.01 3.64
N ALA A 191 -18.13 -1.23 3.23
CA ALA A 191 -18.21 -1.61 1.82
C ALA A 191 -19.24 -0.76 1.06
N THR A 192 -20.36 -0.44 1.70
CA THR A 192 -21.41 0.41 1.11
C THR A 192 -20.99 1.87 1.01
N SER A 193 -20.39 2.42 2.08
CA SER A 193 -19.81 3.78 2.06
C SER A 193 -18.68 3.90 1.02
N TYR A 194 -17.81 2.89 0.94
CA TYR A 194 -16.70 2.86 -0.01
C TYR A 194 -17.16 2.83 -1.47
N ARG A 195 -18.21 2.07 -1.78
CA ARG A 195 -18.80 2.03 -3.14
C ARG A 195 -19.23 3.40 -3.65
N LYS A 196 -19.63 4.32 -2.76
CA LYS A 196 -20.02 5.70 -3.14
C LYS A 196 -18.86 6.51 -3.73
N ARG A 197 -17.60 6.10 -3.51
CA ARG A 197 -16.42 6.79 -4.03
C ARG A 197 -16.44 6.94 -5.56
N ALA A 198 -16.81 5.88 -6.28
CA ALA A 198 -16.81 5.89 -7.75
C ALA A 198 -17.77 6.96 -8.28
N VAL A 199 -18.99 6.99 -7.75
CA VAL A 199 -20.03 7.91 -8.20
C VAL A 199 -19.87 9.34 -7.66
N SER A 200 -19.08 9.57 -6.61
CA SER A 200 -18.92 10.91 -6.02
C SER A 200 -17.87 11.75 -6.74
N ILE A 201 -16.71 11.17 -7.08
CA ILE A 201 -15.56 11.93 -7.60
C ILE A 201 -15.53 12.03 -9.14
N GLU A 202 -16.00 10.99 -9.84
CA GLU A 202 -15.99 10.96 -11.31
C GLU A 202 -16.83 12.10 -11.93
N PRO A 203 -18.04 12.43 -11.43
CA PRO A 203 -18.81 13.55 -11.97
C PRO A 203 -18.15 14.91 -11.73
N VAL A 204 -17.40 15.07 -10.64
CA VAL A 204 -16.68 16.31 -10.34
C VAL A 204 -15.62 16.58 -11.40
N PHE A 205 -14.76 15.59 -11.68
CA PHE A 205 -13.76 15.70 -12.72
C PHE A 205 -14.37 15.74 -14.13
N GLY A 206 -15.46 15.01 -14.36
CA GLY A 206 -16.24 15.07 -15.60
C GLY A 206 -16.72 16.49 -15.89
N ASN A 207 -17.34 17.15 -14.90
CA ASN A 207 -17.83 18.53 -15.04
C ASN A 207 -16.68 19.50 -15.33
N ILE A 208 -15.60 19.45 -14.53
CA ILE A 208 -14.45 20.35 -14.70
C ILE A 208 -13.80 20.19 -16.07
N LYS A 209 -13.60 18.96 -16.52
CA LYS A 209 -12.88 18.68 -17.76
C LYS A 209 -13.78 18.83 -19.00
N ALA A 210 -14.98 18.27 -18.99
CA ALA A 210 -15.85 18.20 -20.16
C ALA A 210 -16.75 19.43 -20.30
N ASN A 211 -17.43 19.85 -19.23
CA ASN A 211 -18.40 20.94 -19.30
C ASN A 211 -17.75 22.31 -19.14
N LEU A 212 -16.80 22.46 -18.20
CA LEU A 212 -16.06 23.71 -17.99
C LEU A 212 -14.83 23.85 -18.90
N GLY A 213 -14.50 22.81 -19.68
CA GLY A 213 -13.38 22.84 -20.63
C GLY A 213 -11.98 22.95 -20.01
N PHE A 214 -11.83 22.78 -18.70
CA PHE A 214 -10.54 22.91 -18.01
C PHE A 214 -9.68 21.66 -18.22
N ARG A 215 -8.85 21.70 -19.27
CA ARG A 215 -8.00 20.57 -19.70
C ARG A 215 -6.50 20.79 -19.46
N LYS A 216 -6.08 22.03 -19.30
CA LYS A 216 -4.68 22.44 -19.11
C LYS A 216 -4.63 23.71 -18.26
N PHE A 217 -3.57 23.84 -17.48
CA PHE A 217 -3.23 25.10 -16.80
C PHE A 217 -2.72 26.11 -17.82
N ALA A 218 -3.12 27.38 -17.71
CA ALA A 218 -2.62 28.46 -18.56
C ALA A 218 -1.50 29.23 -17.85
N LEU A 219 -1.57 29.35 -16.52
CA LEU A 219 -0.52 29.91 -15.70
C LEU A 219 0.62 28.91 -15.48
N ARG A 220 1.82 29.46 -15.28
CA ARG A 220 3.03 28.70 -14.94
C ARG A 220 3.46 29.01 -13.51
N GLY A 221 4.22 28.10 -12.93
CA GLY A 221 4.66 28.20 -11.53
C GLY A 221 3.57 27.76 -10.56
N HIS A 222 3.99 27.25 -9.40
CA HIS A 222 3.11 26.62 -8.42
C HIS A 222 1.99 27.55 -7.96
N ALA A 223 2.31 28.80 -7.63
CA ALA A 223 1.33 29.80 -7.20
C ALA A 223 0.26 30.09 -8.27
N GLY A 224 0.67 30.26 -9.54
CA GLY A 224 -0.26 30.51 -10.64
C GLY A 224 -1.21 29.32 -10.88
N VAL A 225 -0.63 28.12 -10.95
CA VAL A 225 -1.38 26.86 -11.12
C VAL A 225 -2.37 26.63 -9.97
N ASN A 226 -1.96 26.92 -8.73
CA ASN A 226 -2.83 26.77 -7.56
C ASN A 226 -4.02 27.75 -7.60
N SER A 227 -3.79 29.00 -8.01
CA SER A 227 -4.86 29.99 -8.19
C SER A 227 -5.86 29.58 -9.28
N GLU A 228 -5.40 29.10 -10.43
CA GLU A 228 -6.29 28.58 -11.49
C GLU A 228 -7.12 27.40 -10.99
N TRP A 229 -6.47 26.46 -10.29
CA TRP A 229 -7.14 25.28 -9.75
C TRP A 229 -8.21 25.63 -8.70
N ARG A 230 -7.90 26.56 -7.79
CA ARG A 230 -8.87 27.04 -6.80
C ARG A 230 -10.03 27.76 -7.48
N LEU A 231 -9.77 28.60 -8.48
CA LEU A 231 -10.82 29.29 -9.23
C LEU A 231 -11.78 28.31 -9.90
N ILE A 232 -11.27 27.28 -10.61
CA ILE A 232 -12.14 26.30 -11.27
C ILE A 232 -12.93 25.45 -10.26
N CYS A 233 -12.33 25.14 -9.10
CA CYS A 233 -13.03 24.46 -8.01
C CYS A 233 -14.15 25.31 -7.41
N THR A 234 -13.93 26.62 -7.25
CA THR A 234 -14.95 27.57 -6.80
C THR A 234 -16.09 27.65 -7.80
N VAL A 235 -15.81 27.79 -9.09
CA VAL A 235 -16.85 27.77 -10.15
C VAL A 235 -17.66 26.48 -10.09
N HIS A 236 -17.00 25.32 -9.98
CA HIS A 236 -17.68 24.04 -9.80
C HIS A 236 -18.63 24.03 -8.59
N ASN A 237 -18.17 24.55 -7.44
CA ASN A 237 -18.98 24.62 -6.22
C ASN A 237 -20.18 25.55 -6.38
N LEU A 238 -19.99 26.74 -6.97
CA LEU A 238 -21.07 27.71 -7.20
C LEU A 238 -22.16 27.13 -8.09
N LEU A 239 -21.78 26.42 -9.16
CA LEU A 239 -22.73 25.72 -10.01
C LEU A 239 -23.49 24.64 -9.24
N LYS A 240 -22.83 23.89 -8.34
CA LYS A 240 -23.56 22.92 -7.50
C LYS A 240 -24.58 23.59 -6.57
N LEU A 241 -24.23 24.73 -5.97
CA LEU A 241 -25.14 25.46 -5.10
C LEU A 241 -26.33 26.02 -5.89
N GLN A 242 -26.08 26.60 -7.06
CA GLN A 242 -27.14 27.12 -7.94
C GLN A 242 -28.18 26.05 -8.29
N HIS A 243 -27.75 24.83 -8.60
CA HIS A 243 -28.68 23.73 -8.91
C HIS A 243 -29.39 23.17 -7.66
N ALA A 244 -28.86 23.41 -6.46
CA ALA A 244 -29.43 22.90 -5.21
C ALA A 244 -30.48 23.84 -4.59
N ILE A 245 -30.48 25.13 -4.96
CA ILE A 245 -31.47 26.10 -4.51
C ILE A 245 -32.75 25.92 -5.35
N PRO A 246 -33.90 25.57 -4.74
CA PRO A 246 -35.18 25.52 -5.45
C PRO A 246 -35.53 26.90 -6.03
N ALA A 247 -36.15 26.91 -7.22
CA ALA A 247 -36.60 28.12 -7.89
C ALA A 247 -37.71 28.85 -7.11
#